data_AF-A0A7C1R0F8-F1
#
_entry.id   AF-A0A7C1R0F8-F1
#
_cell.length_a   1.000
_cell.length_b   1.000
_cell.length_c   1.000
_cell.angle_alpha   90.00
_cell.angle_beta   90.00
_cell.angle_gamma   90.00
#
_symmetry.space_group_name_H-M   'P 1'
#
loop_
_entity.id
_entity.type
_entity.pdbx_description
1 polymer ?
#
loop_
_entity_poly.entity_id
_entity_poly.type
_entity_poly.pdbx_seq_one_letter_code
_entity_poly.pdbx_strand_id
1 'polypeptide(L)'
;MTYKYNRTCECGNVDSIEVDKREAAFELKDSYVYNLTCSKCGGKNFSAISSNKPDIDEELLAEWSENPEFYFSSQDEDLLLAQEHKNIDLYLKFIDEEKIDIGKRNTLIEALCVMIYDNVNKKEKENIEIVNTVSSELKKRIELVEQAESWIMDYIKEISFPLIGIEFRKKTKSSEQNITVENKGLWNKIKQIWN
;
A
#
# COMPACT_ATOMS: atom_id res chain seq x y z
N MET A 1 14.65 -19.84 12.34
CA MET A 1 14.46 -19.87 10.87
C MET A 1 15.50 -18.94 10.27
N THR A 2 16.05 -19.27 9.10
CA THR A 2 17.08 -18.43 8.43
C THR A 2 16.46 -17.79 7.19
N TYR A 3 16.64 -16.49 7.01
CA TYR A 3 16.14 -15.74 5.85
C TYR A 3 17.26 -15.48 4.85
N LYS A 4 16.92 -15.50 3.57
CA LYS A 4 17.91 -15.41 2.49
C LYS A 4 17.39 -14.63 1.30
N TYR A 5 18.29 -13.89 0.68
CA TYR A 5 18.17 -13.47 -0.72
C TYR A 5 18.87 -14.48 -1.61
N ASN A 6 18.21 -14.90 -2.67
CA ASN A 6 18.76 -15.76 -3.71
C ASN A 6 18.82 -14.99 -5.02
N ARG A 7 19.95 -15.07 -5.71
CA ARG A 7 20.18 -14.38 -6.97
C ARG A 7 20.72 -15.34 -8.01
N THR A 8 20.04 -15.45 -9.13
CA THR A 8 20.46 -16.29 -10.25
C THR A 8 21.23 -15.45 -11.24
N CYS A 9 22.53 -15.70 -11.36
CA CYS A 9 23.37 -15.07 -12.38
C CYS A 9 23.07 -15.68 -13.75
N GLU A 10 23.26 -14.90 -14.83
CA GLU A 10 23.14 -15.40 -16.21
C GLU A 10 24.07 -16.59 -16.52
N CYS A 11 25.16 -16.77 -15.76
CA CYS A 11 26.02 -17.96 -15.88
C CYS A 11 25.42 -19.23 -15.23
N GLY A 12 24.20 -19.15 -14.70
CA GLY A 12 23.48 -20.23 -14.02
C GLY A 12 23.87 -20.47 -12.55
N ASN A 13 24.77 -19.66 -11.98
CA ASN A 13 25.11 -19.75 -10.56
C ASN A 13 24.02 -19.09 -9.71
N VAL A 14 23.71 -19.69 -8.56
CA VAL A 14 22.81 -19.09 -7.56
C VAL A 14 23.63 -18.67 -6.36
N ASP A 15 23.66 -17.38 -6.09
CA ASP A 15 24.24 -16.84 -4.85
C ASP A 15 23.15 -16.70 -3.80
N SER A 16 23.44 -17.15 -2.59
CA SER A 16 22.57 -17.00 -1.42
C SER A 16 23.22 -16.10 -0.39
N ILE A 17 22.49 -15.09 0.07
CA ILE A 17 22.94 -14.11 1.06
C ILE A 17 22.02 -14.25 2.26
N GLU A 18 22.58 -14.66 3.40
CA GLU A 18 21.83 -14.77 4.65
C GLU A 18 21.57 -13.39 5.24
N VAL A 19 20.37 -13.21 5.76
CA VAL A 19 19.89 -11.98 6.40
C VAL A 19 19.08 -12.34 7.63
N ASP A 20 18.96 -11.40 8.57
CA ASP A 20 18.08 -11.58 9.72
C ASP A 20 16.60 -11.34 9.36
N LYS A 21 15.70 -11.60 10.33
CA LYS A 21 14.24 -11.43 10.17
C LYS A 21 13.88 -10.01 9.74
N ARG A 22 14.49 -9.02 10.37
CA ARG A 22 14.20 -7.60 10.20
C ARG A 22 14.70 -7.10 8.84
N GLU A 23 15.91 -7.49 8.46
CA GLU A 23 16.49 -7.21 7.15
C GLU A 23 15.65 -7.81 6.02
N ALA A 24 15.15 -9.03 6.21
CA ALA A 24 14.27 -9.70 5.24
C ALA A 24 12.87 -9.08 5.19
N ALA A 25 12.32 -8.65 6.34
CA ALA A 25 11.00 -8.03 6.43
C ALA A 25 10.96 -6.69 5.69
N PHE A 26 11.95 -5.82 5.91
CA PHE A 26 11.91 -4.42 5.45
C PHE A 26 12.79 -4.12 4.23
N GLU A 27 13.21 -5.15 3.50
CA GLU A 27 14.06 -5.00 2.30
C GLU A 27 15.38 -4.22 2.54
N LEU A 28 15.90 -4.22 3.77
CA LEU A 28 17.00 -3.32 4.19
C LEU A 28 18.34 -3.57 3.47
N LYS A 29 18.50 -4.75 2.87
CA LYS A 29 19.71 -5.14 2.14
C LYS A 29 19.51 -5.18 0.64
N ASP A 30 18.35 -4.82 0.14
CA ASP A 30 18.00 -5.04 -1.26
C ASP A 30 18.98 -4.34 -2.22
N SER A 31 19.26 -3.05 -2.00
CA SER A 31 20.28 -2.32 -2.79
C SER A 31 21.68 -2.95 -2.73
N TYR A 32 22.11 -3.42 -1.55
CA TYR A 32 23.39 -4.11 -1.42
C TYR A 32 23.41 -5.42 -2.22
N VAL A 33 22.33 -6.19 -2.10
CA VAL A 33 22.10 -7.46 -2.79
C VAL A 33 22.12 -7.25 -4.32
N TYR A 34 21.49 -6.21 -4.85
CA TYR A 34 21.54 -5.87 -6.28
C TYR A 34 22.95 -5.58 -6.82
N ASN A 35 23.81 -4.95 -6.01
CA ASN A 35 25.11 -4.46 -6.44
C ASN A 35 26.26 -5.49 -6.35
N LEU A 36 26.03 -6.63 -5.71
CA LEU A 36 27.05 -7.68 -5.57
C LEU A 36 27.35 -8.39 -6.89
N THR A 37 28.61 -8.76 -7.10
CA THR A 37 29.03 -9.60 -8.24
C THR A 37 28.79 -11.08 -7.98
N CYS A 38 28.57 -11.86 -9.04
CA CYS A 38 28.41 -13.31 -8.98
C CYS A 38 29.64 -13.96 -8.36
N SER A 39 29.46 -14.80 -7.33
CA SER A 39 30.57 -15.46 -6.63
C SER A 39 31.39 -16.40 -7.52
N LYS A 40 30.78 -16.91 -8.60
CA LYS A 40 31.40 -17.88 -9.52
C LYS A 40 32.10 -17.23 -10.71
N CYS A 41 31.48 -16.26 -11.37
CA CYS A 41 32.00 -15.68 -12.62
C CYS A 41 32.38 -14.19 -12.51
N GLY A 42 32.11 -13.54 -11.38
CA GLY A 42 32.32 -12.10 -11.19
C GLY A 42 31.36 -11.20 -11.97
N GLY A 43 30.41 -11.77 -12.73
CA GLY A 43 29.43 -11.02 -13.51
C GLY A 43 28.45 -10.21 -12.65
N LYS A 44 27.89 -9.15 -13.24
CA LYS A 44 26.90 -8.27 -12.59
C LYS A 44 25.47 -8.45 -13.11
N ASN A 45 25.28 -9.29 -14.12
CA ASN A 45 23.97 -9.54 -14.70
C ASN A 45 23.31 -10.74 -13.99
N PHE A 46 22.10 -10.50 -13.50
CA PHE A 46 21.29 -11.49 -12.81
C PHE A 46 19.93 -11.56 -13.48
N SER A 47 19.47 -12.78 -13.75
CA SER A 47 18.20 -13.05 -14.42
C SER A 47 17.03 -13.10 -13.45
N ALA A 48 17.29 -13.35 -12.16
CA ALA A 48 16.27 -13.39 -11.13
C ALA A 48 16.84 -13.06 -9.75
N ILE A 49 16.00 -12.46 -8.91
CA ILE A 49 16.23 -12.26 -7.47
C ILE A 49 14.97 -12.75 -6.75
N SER A 50 15.12 -13.47 -5.66
CA SER A 50 14.03 -13.87 -4.78
C SER A 50 14.45 -13.82 -3.32
N SER A 51 13.49 -13.67 -2.42
CA SER A 51 13.70 -13.75 -0.98
C SER A 51 12.55 -14.49 -0.32
N ASN A 52 12.81 -15.13 0.81
CA ASN A 52 11.75 -15.59 1.69
C ASN A 52 11.49 -14.51 2.75
N LYS A 53 10.32 -13.89 2.72
CA LYS A 53 9.90 -12.90 3.72
C LYS A 53 9.37 -13.61 4.98
N PRO A 54 9.59 -13.05 6.17
CA PRO A 54 8.88 -13.49 7.37
C PRO A 54 7.40 -13.17 7.28
N ASP A 55 6.58 -13.91 8.02
CA ASP A 55 5.21 -13.50 8.31
C ASP A 55 5.22 -12.16 9.04
N ILE A 56 4.30 -11.27 8.66
CA ILE A 56 4.08 -9.99 9.36
C ILE A 56 3.42 -10.31 10.70
N ASP A 57 4.15 -10.05 11.78
CA ASP A 57 3.67 -10.18 13.16
C ASP A 57 3.66 -8.82 13.86
N GLU A 58 3.16 -8.81 15.11
CA GLU A 58 3.03 -7.58 15.90
C GLU A 58 4.37 -6.88 16.16
N GLU A 59 5.47 -7.63 16.31
CA GLU A 59 6.80 -7.07 16.52
C GLU A 59 7.26 -6.29 15.27
N LEU A 60 7.13 -6.91 14.09
CA LEU A 60 7.48 -6.26 12.82
C LEU A 60 6.57 -5.08 12.53
N LEU A 61 5.26 -5.21 12.78
CA LEU A 61 4.32 -4.13 12.52
C LEU A 61 4.55 -2.94 13.47
N ALA A 62 4.92 -3.20 14.73
CA ALA A 62 5.32 -2.18 15.68
C ALA A 62 6.52 -1.38 15.17
N GLU A 63 7.60 -2.06 14.79
CA GLU A 63 8.80 -1.40 14.27
C GLU A 63 8.53 -0.63 12.97
N TRP A 64 7.74 -1.20 12.06
CA TRP A 64 7.33 -0.56 10.80
C TRP A 64 6.50 0.69 11.04
N SER A 65 5.52 0.62 11.96
CA SER A 65 4.54 1.67 12.18
C SER A 65 5.15 2.99 12.65
N GLU A 66 6.27 2.94 13.39
CA GLU A 66 6.93 4.13 13.92
C GLU A 66 8.07 4.63 13.01
N ASN A 67 8.43 3.89 11.97
CA ASN A 67 9.58 4.21 11.12
C ASN A 67 9.16 4.43 9.65
N PRO A 68 9.15 5.70 9.17
CA PRO A 68 8.73 6.01 7.80
C PRO A 68 9.61 5.36 6.73
N GLU A 69 10.88 5.07 7.04
CA GLU A 69 11.85 4.49 6.10
C GLU A 69 11.73 2.97 5.94
N PHE A 70 10.90 2.30 6.76
CA PHE A 70 10.74 0.84 6.68
C PHE A 70 9.54 0.47 5.86
N TYR A 71 9.73 -0.38 4.87
CA TYR A 71 8.68 -0.84 3.99
C TYR A 71 8.75 -2.37 3.92
N PHE A 72 7.62 -3.05 4.12
CA PHE A 72 7.50 -4.48 3.85
C PHE A 72 7.71 -4.78 2.36
N SER A 73 7.43 -3.81 1.50
CA SER A 73 7.72 -3.85 0.08
C SER A 73 7.96 -2.44 -0.43
N SER A 74 9.06 -2.22 -1.14
CA SER A 74 9.31 -0.96 -1.86
C SER A 74 8.34 -0.71 -3.02
N GLN A 75 7.61 -1.74 -3.44
CA GLN A 75 6.59 -1.68 -4.49
C GLN A 75 5.27 -2.27 -3.99
N ASP A 76 4.17 -1.57 -4.20
CA ASP A 76 2.81 -2.05 -3.93
C ASP A 76 2.64 -2.63 -2.51
N GLU A 77 3.14 -1.91 -1.50
CA GLU A 77 3.12 -2.35 -0.09
C GLU A 77 1.68 -2.61 0.41
N ASP A 78 0.75 -1.77 0.02
CA ASP A 78 -0.68 -1.90 0.28
C ASP A 78 -1.24 -3.23 -0.26
N LEU A 79 -0.83 -3.63 -1.48
CA LEU A 79 -1.25 -4.91 -2.08
C LEU A 79 -0.64 -6.10 -1.34
N LEU A 80 0.62 -6.00 -0.92
CA LEU A 80 1.26 -7.04 -0.10
C LEU A 80 0.51 -7.21 1.23
N LEU A 81 0.24 -6.11 1.92
CA LEU A 81 -0.49 -6.12 3.19
C LEU A 81 -1.92 -6.66 3.02
N ALA A 82 -2.59 -6.31 1.92
CA ALA A 82 -3.94 -6.77 1.60
C ALA A 82 -4.05 -8.29 1.39
N GLN A 83 -2.97 -8.97 1.00
CA GLN A 83 -2.96 -10.42 0.84
C GLN A 83 -2.96 -11.18 2.18
N GLU A 84 -2.53 -10.53 3.27
CA GLU A 84 -2.40 -11.14 4.60
C GLU A 84 -3.71 -11.00 5.42
N HIS A 85 -4.81 -11.60 4.94
CA HIS A 85 -6.13 -11.50 5.59
C HIS A 85 -6.13 -11.94 7.07
N LYS A 86 -5.22 -12.84 7.47
CA LYS A 86 -5.06 -13.28 8.87
C LYS A 86 -4.68 -12.14 9.83
N ASN A 87 -4.20 -11.01 9.29
CA ASN A 87 -3.71 -9.86 10.06
C ASN A 87 -4.73 -8.71 10.15
N ILE A 88 -5.98 -8.88 9.71
CA ILE A 88 -7.02 -7.82 9.76
C ILE A 88 -7.11 -7.20 11.17
N ASP A 89 -7.23 -8.02 12.23
CA ASP A 89 -7.34 -7.52 13.61
C ASP A 89 -6.09 -6.75 14.04
N LEU A 90 -4.91 -7.19 13.59
CA LEU A 90 -3.65 -6.54 13.87
C LEU A 90 -3.56 -5.19 13.15
N TYR A 91 -3.96 -5.10 11.88
CA TYR A 91 -4.00 -3.84 11.14
C TYR A 91 -4.97 -2.84 11.76
N LEU A 92 -6.16 -3.31 12.17
CA LEU A 92 -7.16 -2.50 12.85
C LEU A 92 -6.66 -1.96 14.19
N LYS A 93 -5.89 -2.76 14.94
CA LYS A 93 -5.22 -2.27 16.16
C LYS A 93 -4.27 -1.12 15.83
N PHE A 94 -3.42 -1.28 14.82
CA PHE A 94 -2.36 -0.31 14.52
C PHE A 94 -2.85 1.01 13.92
N ILE A 95 -3.94 1.01 13.14
CA ILE A 95 -4.49 2.27 12.63
C ILE A 95 -5.01 3.19 13.75
N ASP A 96 -5.41 2.61 14.89
CA ASP A 96 -5.89 3.32 16.08
C ASP A 96 -4.76 3.78 17.01
N GLU A 97 -3.53 3.29 16.81
CA GLU A 97 -2.39 3.69 17.64
C GLU A 97 -2.06 5.17 17.42
N GLU A 98 -1.76 5.90 18.49
CA GLU A 98 -1.45 7.34 18.40
C GLU A 98 -0.10 7.58 17.73
N LYS A 99 0.86 6.68 17.96
CA LYS A 99 2.27 6.82 17.56
C LYS A 99 2.58 6.40 16.12
N ILE A 100 1.66 5.70 15.45
CA ILE A 100 1.87 5.29 14.07
C ILE A 100 2.11 6.52 13.19
N ASP A 101 3.11 6.42 12.31
CA ASP A 101 3.34 7.40 11.27
C ASP A 101 2.10 7.54 10.37
N ILE A 102 1.79 8.76 9.94
CA ILE A 102 0.58 9.03 9.18
C ILE A 102 0.57 8.32 7.82
N GLY A 103 1.73 8.19 7.18
CA GLY A 103 1.88 7.43 5.94
C GLY A 103 1.58 5.96 6.16
N LYS A 104 2.15 5.38 7.24
CA LYS A 104 1.92 3.99 7.64
C LYS A 104 0.46 3.72 7.98
N ARG A 105 -0.21 4.63 8.70
CA ARG A 105 -1.65 4.55 8.97
C ARG A 105 -2.44 4.51 7.66
N ASN A 106 -2.12 5.42 6.73
CA ASN A 106 -2.80 5.50 5.44
C ASN A 106 -2.57 4.23 4.61
N THR A 107 -1.36 3.66 4.61
CA THR A 107 -1.05 2.38 3.94
C THR A 107 -1.89 1.23 4.50
N LEU A 108 -2.07 1.12 5.82
CA LEU A 108 -2.95 0.09 6.40
C LEU A 108 -4.42 0.29 6.01
N ILE A 109 -4.90 1.54 6.01
CA ILE A 109 -6.27 1.85 5.59
C ILE A 109 -6.47 1.51 4.11
N GLU A 110 -5.51 1.86 3.25
CA GLU A 110 -5.54 1.50 1.83
C GLU A 110 -5.56 -0.01 1.64
N ALA A 111 -4.70 -0.76 2.33
CA ALA A 111 -4.69 -2.21 2.29
C ALA A 111 -6.04 -2.83 2.70
N LEU A 112 -6.69 -2.30 3.75
CA LEU A 112 -8.03 -2.74 4.16
C LEU A 112 -9.09 -2.40 3.11
N CYS A 113 -9.00 -1.25 2.43
CA CYS A 113 -9.86 -0.91 1.30
C CYS A 113 -9.63 -1.84 0.08
N VAL A 114 -8.38 -2.20 -0.21
CA VAL A 114 -8.01 -3.21 -1.23
C VAL A 114 -8.63 -4.57 -0.87
N MET A 115 -8.55 -5.00 0.39
CA MET A 115 -9.20 -6.25 0.84
C MET A 115 -10.71 -6.24 0.56
N ILE A 116 -11.40 -5.12 0.77
CA ILE A 116 -12.83 -5.03 0.40
C ILE A 116 -12.99 -5.20 -1.12
N TYR A 117 -12.23 -4.43 -1.89
CA TYR A 117 -12.30 -4.41 -3.36
C TYR A 117 -12.07 -5.80 -3.97
N ASP A 118 -11.03 -6.52 -3.53
CA ASP A 118 -10.65 -7.84 -4.07
C ASP A 118 -11.64 -8.95 -3.71
N ASN A 119 -12.49 -8.73 -2.70
CA ASN A 119 -13.35 -9.76 -2.14
C ASN A 119 -14.85 -9.53 -2.38
N VAL A 120 -15.29 -8.31 -2.71
CA VAL A 120 -16.73 -7.97 -2.82
C VAL A 120 -17.51 -8.80 -3.85
N ASN A 121 -16.87 -9.22 -4.95
CA ASN A 121 -17.54 -9.95 -6.03
C ASN A 121 -17.42 -11.47 -5.91
N LYS A 122 -16.69 -11.93 -4.88
CA LYS A 122 -16.48 -13.35 -4.58
C LYS A 122 -17.66 -13.84 -3.73
N LYS A 123 -18.13 -15.07 -3.99
CA LYS A 123 -19.36 -15.62 -3.38
C LYS A 123 -19.07 -16.58 -2.24
N GLU A 124 -17.81 -16.93 -2.06
CA GLU A 124 -17.33 -17.81 -1.02
C GLU A 124 -17.52 -17.13 0.34
N LYS A 125 -17.91 -17.94 1.33
CA LYS A 125 -18.25 -17.47 2.67
C LYS A 125 -17.12 -16.65 3.30
N GLU A 126 -15.89 -17.09 3.12
CA GLU A 126 -14.69 -16.40 3.64
C GLU A 126 -14.56 -14.98 3.08
N ASN A 127 -14.74 -14.79 1.77
CA ASN A 127 -14.64 -13.46 1.16
C ASN A 127 -15.75 -12.52 1.62
N ILE A 128 -16.97 -13.05 1.80
CA ILE A 128 -18.10 -12.29 2.36
C ILE A 128 -17.80 -11.88 3.81
N GLU A 129 -17.22 -12.77 4.62
CA GLU A 129 -16.83 -12.49 6.01
C GLU A 129 -15.74 -11.41 6.08
N ILE A 130 -14.73 -11.46 5.20
CA ILE A 130 -13.70 -10.42 5.10
C ILE A 130 -14.34 -9.07 4.78
N VAL A 131 -15.16 -8.98 3.73
CA VAL A 131 -15.81 -7.72 3.32
C VAL A 131 -16.65 -7.15 4.45
N ASN A 132 -17.48 -7.98 5.10
CA ASN A 132 -18.35 -7.54 6.19
C ASN A 132 -17.54 -7.06 7.41
N THR A 133 -16.50 -7.80 7.78
CA THR A 133 -15.65 -7.46 8.92
C THR A 133 -14.92 -6.14 8.67
N VAL A 134 -14.19 -6.05 7.56
CA VAL A 134 -13.38 -4.88 7.24
C VAL A 134 -14.25 -3.64 7.03
N SER A 135 -15.34 -3.73 6.25
CA SER A 135 -16.24 -2.59 6.05
C SER A 135 -16.91 -2.13 7.34
N SER A 136 -17.33 -3.05 8.21
CA SER A 136 -17.94 -2.70 9.49
C SER A 136 -16.94 -2.04 10.44
N GLU A 137 -15.68 -2.44 10.45
CA GLU A 137 -14.65 -1.87 11.31
C GLU A 137 -14.15 -0.52 10.78
N LEU A 138 -13.97 -0.38 9.47
CA LEU A 138 -13.61 0.90 8.85
C LEU A 138 -14.74 1.93 8.99
N LYS A 139 -16.01 1.50 8.98
CA LYS A 139 -17.16 2.38 9.23
C LYS A 139 -17.12 3.03 10.61
N LYS A 140 -16.55 2.36 11.61
CA LYS A 140 -16.35 2.94 12.96
C LYS A 140 -15.25 4.01 12.98
N ARG A 141 -14.41 4.04 11.94
CA ARG A 141 -13.21 4.87 11.80
C ARG A 141 -13.29 5.76 10.55
N ILE A 142 -14.50 6.19 10.19
CA ILE A 142 -14.78 6.89 8.93
C ILE A 142 -13.88 8.11 8.74
N GLU A 143 -13.60 8.86 9.81
CA GLU A 143 -12.73 10.04 9.78
C GLU A 143 -11.29 9.69 9.38
N LEU A 144 -10.77 8.54 9.82
CA LEU A 144 -9.45 8.07 9.42
C LEU A 144 -9.43 7.66 7.94
N VAL A 145 -10.51 7.02 7.46
CA VAL A 145 -10.64 6.64 6.05
C VAL A 145 -10.71 7.88 5.14
N GLU A 146 -11.46 8.90 5.54
CA GLU A 146 -11.53 10.18 4.82
C GLU A 146 -10.17 10.91 4.80
N GLN A 147 -9.41 10.87 5.89
CA GLN A 147 -8.05 11.43 5.94
C GLN A 147 -7.08 10.70 5.00
N ALA A 148 -7.27 9.40 4.78
CA ALA A 148 -6.47 8.58 3.88
C ALA A 148 -6.94 8.65 2.41
N GLU A 149 -8.04 9.34 2.08
CA GLU A 149 -8.70 9.26 0.77
C GLU A 149 -7.75 9.49 -0.42
N SER A 150 -6.80 10.42 -0.30
CA SER A 150 -5.88 10.76 -1.40
C SER A 150 -4.85 9.68 -1.71
N TRP A 151 -4.66 8.72 -0.80
CA TRP A 151 -3.78 7.57 -1.00
C TRP A 151 -4.52 6.47 -1.75
N ILE A 152 -5.82 6.33 -1.48
CA ILE A 152 -6.63 5.23 -2.02
C ILE A 152 -7.03 5.53 -3.46
N MET A 153 -6.71 4.59 -4.36
CA MET A 153 -7.05 4.71 -5.78
C MET A 153 -8.55 4.85 -6.05
N ASP A 154 -8.92 5.71 -7.01
CA ASP A 154 -10.33 6.00 -7.33
C ASP A 154 -11.19 4.76 -7.61
N TYR A 155 -10.64 3.76 -8.30
CA TYR A 155 -11.39 2.52 -8.59
C TYR A 155 -11.62 1.66 -7.34
N ILE A 156 -10.74 1.75 -6.33
CA ILE A 156 -10.93 1.09 -5.03
C ILE A 156 -12.01 1.84 -4.26
N LYS A 157 -11.97 3.18 -4.26
CA LYS A 157 -12.97 4.03 -3.58
C LYS A 157 -14.37 3.81 -4.13
N GLU A 158 -14.52 3.70 -5.46
CA GLU A 158 -15.81 3.41 -6.11
C GLU A 158 -16.52 2.17 -5.56
N ILE A 159 -15.77 1.20 -5.04
CA ILE A 159 -16.30 -0.06 -4.52
C ILE A 159 -16.33 -0.08 -3.00
N SER A 160 -15.22 0.28 -2.35
CA SER A 160 -15.05 0.13 -0.90
C SER A 160 -15.79 1.21 -0.11
N PHE A 161 -15.77 2.47 -0.56
CA PHE A 161 -16.33 3.59 0.20
C PHE A 161 -17.85 3.46 0.42
N PRO A 162 -18.67 3.08 -0.58
CA PRO A 162 -20.10 2.85 -0.35
C PRO A 162 -20.41 1.80 0.73
N LEU A 163 -19.57 0.75 0.84
CA LEU A 163 -19.73 -0.31 1.84
C LEU A 163 -19.33 0.16 3.24
N ILE A 164 -18.36 1.08 3.33
CA ILE A 164 -17.94 1.74 4.57
C ILE A 164 -18.95 2.83 4.99
N GLY A 165 -19.76 3.34 4.05
CA GLY A 165 -20.75 4.39 4.28
C GLY A 165 -20.27 5.80 3.91
N ILE A 166 -19.25 5.90 3.05
CA ILE A 166 -18.73 7.17 2.52
C ILE A 166 -19.30 7.39 1.11
N GLU A 167 -19.85 8.58 0.86
CA GLU A 167 -20.27 8.97 -0.49
C GLU A 167 -19.04 9.32 -1.35
N PHE A 168 -18.64 8.43 -2.26
CA PHE A 168 -17.62 8.75 -3.26
C PHE A 168 -18.27 9.17 -4.59
N ARG A 169 -17.99 10.40 -5.02
CA ARG A 169 -18.37 10.89 -6.35
C ARG A 169 -17.13 11.16 -7.16
N LYS A 170 -16.88 10.33 -8.17
CA LYS A 170 -15.77 10.53 -9.11
C LYS A 170 -15.88 11.93 -9.72
N LYS A 171 -14.84 12.75 -9.52
CA LYS A 171 -14.74 14.02 -10.25
C LYS A 171 -14.57 13.68 -11.73
N THR A 172 -15.63 13.86 -12.51
CA THR A 172 -15.53 13.79 -13.96
C THR A 172 -14.60 14.91 -14.44
N LYS A 173 -13.72 14.60 -15.40
CA LYS A 173 -12.78 15.54 -16.04
C LYS A 173 -13.45 16.81 -16.61
N SER A 174 -14.78 16.86 -16.71
CA SER A 174 -15.54 18.06 -17.09
C SER A 174 -15.56 19.15 -16.00
N SER A 175 -15.36 18.80 -14.73
CA SER A 175 -15.39 19.78 -13.63
C SER A 175 -14.16 20.67 -13.58
N GLU A 176 -12.98 20.19 -13.98
CA GLU A 176 -11.75 21.00 -14.08
C GLU A 176 -11.77 21.96 -15.29
N GLN A 177 -12.42 21.56 -16.39
CA GLN A 177 -12.64 22.45 -17.53
C GLN A 177 -13.67 23.55 -17.22
N ASN A 178 -14.70 23.26 -16.42
CA ASN A 178 -15.70 24.28 -16.07
C ASN A 178 -15.16 25.31 -15.07
N ILE A 179 -14.31 24.92 -14.10
CA ILE A 179 -13.67 25.87 -13.17
C ILE A 179 -12.68 26.78 -13.89
N THR A 180 -11.96 26.29 -14.91
CA THR A 180 -11.06 27.11 -15.71
C THR A 180 -11.79 28.03 -16.71
N VAL A 181 -12.94 27.62 -17.23
CA VAL A 181 -13.77 28.43 -18.14
C VAL A 181 -14.55 29.52 -17.38
N GLU A 182 -15.14 29.21 -16.22
CA GLU A 182 -15.84 30.20 -15.39
C GLU A 182 -14.88 31.26 -14.85
N ASN A 183 -13.68 30.87 -14.39
CA ASN A 183 -12.67 31.84 -13.95
C ASN A 183 -12.22 32.74 -15.11
N LYS A 184 -11.97 32.20 -16.32
CA LYS A 184 -11.66 33.04 -17.50
C LYS A 184 -12.80 33.99 -17.88
N GLY A 185 -14.05 33.56 -17.74
CA GLY A 185 -15.23 34.39 -17.97
C GLY A 185 -15.37 35.53 -16.96
N LEU A 186 -15.06 35.29 -15.69
CA LEU A 186 -15.07 36.28 -14.63
C LEU A 186 -13.96 37.34 -14.81
N TRP A 187 -12.74 36.91 -15.14
CA TRP A 187 -11.61 37.81 -15.41
C TRP A 187 -11.83 38.70 -16.64
N ASN A 188 -12.47 38.17 -17.69
CA ASN A 188 -12.81 38.96 -18.89
C ASN A 188 -13.92 39.99 -18.63
N LYS A 189 -14.91 39.67 -17.77
CA LYS A 189 -15.91 40.66 -17.33
C LYS A 189 -15.31 41.77 -16.47
N ILE A 190 -14.38 41.43 -15.58
CA ILE A 190 -13.70 42.44 -14.75
C ILE A 190 -12.85 43.38 -15.62
N LYS A 191 -12.17 42.87 -16.66
CA LYS A 191 -11.39 43.72 -17.58
C LYS A 191 -12.23 44.71 -18.40
N GLN A 192 -13.51 44.40 -18.69
CA GLN A 192 -14.39 45.32 -19.42
C GLN A 192 -14.94 46.46 -18.56
N ILE A 193 -14.88 46.35 -17.23
CA ILE A 193 -15.35 47.39 -16.30
C ILE A 193 -14.25 48.46 -16.05
N TRP A 194 -12.99 48.15 -16.40
CA TRP A 194 -11.83 48.99 -16.14
C TRP A 194 -11.23 49.65 -17.41
N ASN A 195 -11.97 49.68 -18.52
CA ASN A 195 -11.65 50.42 -19.74
C ASN A 195 -12.79 51.37 -20.12
#